data_AF-A0A933NER9-F1
#
_entry.id   AF-A0A933NER9-F1
#
_cell.length_a   1.000
_cell.length_b   1.000
_cell.length_c   1.000
_cell.angle_alpha   90.00
_cell.angle_beta   90.00
_cell.angle_gamma   90.00
#
_symmetry.space_group_name_H-M   'P 1'
#
loop_
_entity.id
_entity.type
_entity.pdbx_description
1 polymer ?
#
loop_
_entity_poly.entity_id
_entity_poly.type
_entity_poly.pdbx_seq_one_letter_code
_entity_poly.pdbx_strand_id
1 'polypeptide(L)'
;MRSRGVRSGFTLMEVLIAVAIFSMLLVVLYQSYVGVTRIVARCQTGFAPIREGLKVQKVLRRILASASASRQRNAKATFSGDDRRLSFTTLNRQGVEPDHPCPIAYVRIEHDSEDGLAVVSHPTYFLTDKVDPAKGQRLQFPLIRSLKLQYWDTNGWIRDWEATKKGSLPARVRVELKAEGEGSGPIAFAFDVALPIQSDLPITGGVPFGQGPLPGPGQPGVPGQGGLPAPGPVPAPYPAPTGPNPGRSGGG
;
A
#
# COMPACT_ATOMS: atom_id res chain seq x y z
N MET A 1 -85.76 -2.29 5.04
CA MET A 1 -85.50 -1.09 5.86
C MET A 1 -84.10 -0.58 5.53
N ARG A 2 -83.99 0.59 4.88
CA ARG A 2 -82.70 1.20 4.52
C ARG A 2 -82.26 2.11 5.67
N SER A 3 -81.20 1.73 6.39
CA SER A 3 -80.54 2.60 7.35
C SER A 3 -80.02 3.85 6.63
N ARG A 4 -80.58 5.02 6.95
CA ARG A 4 -80.05 6.32 6.52
C ARG A 4 -78.67 6.49 7.15
N GLY A 5 -77.62 6.40 6.33
CA GLY A 5 -76.27 6.75 6.75
C GLY A 5 -76.22 8.24 7.08
N VAL A 6 -76.04 8.56 8.36
CA VAL A 6 -75.76 9.92 8.81
C VAL A 6 -74.40 10.32 8.23
N ARG A 7 -74.38 11.31 7.34
CA ARG A 7 -73.13 11.91 6.84
C ARG A 7 -72.66 12.92 7.88
N SER A 8 -71.75 12.52 8.77
CA SER A 8 -71.06 13.44 9.68
C SER A 8 -69.90 14.11 8.94
N GLY A 9 -69.96 15.43 8.76
CA GLY A 9 -68.79 16.22 8.35
C GLY A 9 -67.82 16.39 9.52
N PHE A 10 -66.53 16.52 9.22
CA PHE A 10 -65.51 16.84 10.21
C PHE A 10 -65.80 18.20 10.86
N THR A 11 -65.64 18.28 12.19
CA THR A 11 -65.76 19.57 12.88
C THR A 11 -64.49 20.38 12.69
N LEU A 12 -64.60 21.72 12.63
CA LEU A 12 -63.43 22.61 12.55
C LEU A 12 -62.43 22.34 13.69
N MET A 13 -62.94 22.05 14.89
CA MET A 13 -62.13 21.74 16.06
C MET A 13 -61.30 20.46 15.88
N GLU A 14 -61.88 19.42 15.28
CA GLU A 14 -61.19 18.15 15.01
C GLU A 14 -60.03 18.33 14.03
N VAL A 15 -60.22 19.16 13.00
CA VAL A 15 -59.15 19.50 12.04
C VAL A 15 -58.02 20.27 12.75
N LEU A 16 -58.35 21.24 13.61
CA LEU A 16 -57.35 21.99 14.36
C LEU A 16 -56.54 21.09 15.31
N ILE A 17 -57.20 20.17 16.01
CA ILE A 17 -56.54 19.20 16.90
C ILE A 17 -55.64 18.26 16.08
N ALA A 18 -56.11 17.75 14.95
CA ALA A 18 -55.33 16.87 14.09
C ALA A 18 -54.06 17.56 13.57
N VAL A 19 -54.17 18.82 13.14
CA VAL A 19 -53.01 19.62 12.67
C VAL A 19 -52.05 19.92 13.83
N ALA A 20 -52.57 20.24 15.02
CA ALA A 20 -51.74 20.47 16.21
C ALA A 20 -50.94 19.21 16.59
N ILE A 21 -51.59 18.04 16.64
CA ILE A 21 -50.91 16.77 16.93
C ILE A 21 -49.90 16.44 15.82
N PHE A 22 -50.27 16.62 14.55
CA PHE A 22 -49.39 16.33 13.42
C PHE A 22 -48.13 17.21 13.44
N SER A 23 -48.27 18.51 13.68
CA SER A 23 -47.13 19.43 13.81
C SER A 23 -46.23 19.06 14.99
N MET A 24 -46.80 18.70 16.15
CA MET A 24 -46.03 18.23 17.30
C MET A 24 -45.25 16.95 16.97
N LEU A 25 -45.86 16.01 16.25
CA LEU A 25 -45.20 14.79 15.79
C LEU A 25 -44.03 15.09 14.84
N LEU A 26 -44.21 16.02 13.89
CA LEU A 26 -43.15 16.44 12.99
C LEU A 26 -41.95 17.04 13.74
N VAL A 27 -42.21 17.86 14.78
CA VAL A 27 -41.14 18.43 15.61
C VAL A 27 -40.36 17.33 16.33
N VAL A 28 -41.03 16.35 16.94
CA VAL A 28 -40.37 15.23 17.62
C VAL A 28 -39.53 14.40 16.64
N LEU A 29 -40.06 14.11 15.44
CA LEU A 29 -39.33 13.39 14.40
C LEU A 29 -38.10 14.16 13.94
N TYR A 30 -38.23 15.47 13.73
CA TYR A 30 -37.12 16.33 13.34
C TYR A 30 -36.02 16.36 14.42
N GLN A 31 -36.39 16.46 15.69
CA GLN A 31 -35.43 16.43 16.80
C GLN A 31 -34.68 15.09 16.87
N SER A 32 -35.40 13.97 16.70
CA SER A 32 -34.78 12.63 16.64
C SER A 32 -33.77 12.54 15.49
N TYR A 33 -34.14 13.01 14.30
CA TYR A 33 -33.25 13.05 13.13
C TYR A 33 -31.97 13.87 13.38
N VAL A 34 -32.10 15.08 13.93
CA VAL A 34 -30.93 15.92 14.26
C VAL A 34 -30.07 15.28 15.36
N GLY A 35 -30.69 14.59 16.31
CA GLY A 35 -29.96 13.83 17.34
C GLY A 35 -29.08 12.74 16.73
N VAL A 36 -29.63 11.91 15.85
CA VAL A 36 -28.90 10.82 15.19
C VAL A 36 -27.74 11.36 14.34
N THR A 37 -27.97 12.41 13.54
CA THR A 37 -26.91 12.96 12.67
C THR A 37 -25.73 13.53 13.47
N ARG A 38 -25.98 14.14 14.63
CA ARG A 38 -24.91 14.61 15.54
C ARG A 38 -24.10 13.46 16.14
N ILE A 39 -24.77 12.37 16.52
CA ILE A 39 -24.08 11.17 17.03
C ILE A 39 -23.18 10.59 15.95
N VAL A 40 -23.69 10.42 14.73
CA VAL A 40 -22.91 9.93 13.58
C VAL A 40 -21.71 10.83 13.31
N ALA A 41 -21.88 12.16 13.31
CA ALA A 41 -20.79 13.10 13.10
C ALA A 41 -19.70 12.97 14.18
N ARG A 42 -20.08 12.86 15.47
CA ARG A 42 -19.13 12.66 16.58
C ARG A 42 -18.41 11.32 16.50
N CYS A 43 -19.10 10.26 16.09
CA CYS A 43 -18.45 8.98 15.85
C CYS A 43 -17.42 9.10 14.72
N GLN A 44 -17.78 9.75 13.61
CA GLN A 44 -16.86 9.92 12.49
C GLN A 44 -15.59 10.70 12.87
N THR A 45 -15.70 11.77 13.68
CA THR A 45 -14.52 12.50 14.17
C THR A 45 -13.68 11.64 15.12
N GLY A 46 -14.31 10.90 16.04
CA GLY A 46 -13.62 9.98 16.96
C GLY A 46 -12.85 8.85 16.27
N PHE A 47 -13.29 8.41 15.08
CA PHE A 47 -12.58 7.41 14.28
C PHE A 47 -11.52 7.97 13.33
N ALA A 48 -11.32 9.29 13.28
CA ALA A 48 -10.29 9.91 12.44
C ALA A 48 -8.87 9.34 12.70
N PRO A 49 -8.34 9.30 13.95
CA PRO A 49 -6.99 8.79 14.21
C PRO A 49 -6.87 7.28 13.91
N ILE A 50 -7.94 6.51 14.12
CA ILE A 50 -7.96 5.08 13.79
C ILE A 50 -7.82 4.87 12.28
N ARG A 51 -8.64 5.59 11.49
CA ARG A 51 -8.61 5.51 10.03
C ARG A 51 -7.26 5.94 9.47
N GLU A 52 -6.69 6.99 10.03
CA GLU A 52 -5.37 7.48 9.61
C GLU A 52 -4.25 6.51 9.98
N GLY A 53 -4.24 5.96 11.20
CA GLY A 53 -3.28 4.93 11.61
C GLY A 53 -3.31 3.69 10.71
N LEU A 54 -4.51 3.21 10.36
CA LEU A 54 -4.67 2.09 9.43
C LEU A 54 -4.22 2.44 8.00
N LYS A 55 -4.49 3.67 7.54
CA LYS A 55 -4.01 4.16 6.24
C LYS A 55 -2.48 4.18 6.20
N VAL A 56 -1.84 4.73 7.23
CA VAL A 56 -0.37 4.77 7.36
C VAL A 56 0.20 3.36 7.41
N GLN A 57 -0.36 2.47 8.23
CA GLN A 57 0.07 1.08 8.29
C GLN A 57 0.04 0.41 6.91
N LYS A 58 -1.02 0.60 6.12
CA LYS A 58 -1.15 0.03 4.78
C LYS A 58 -0.11 0.62 3.81
N VAL A 59 0.12 1.93 3.86
CA VAL A 59 1.11 2.64 3.05
C VAL A 59 2.53 2.16 3.40
N LEU A 60 2.91 2.21 4.67
CA LEU A 60 4.25 1.81 5.12
C LEU A 60 4.54 0.35 4.87
N ARG A 61 3.59 -0.56 5.12
CA ARG A 61 3.75 -1.99 4.79
C ARG A 61 4.04 -2.20 3.31
N ARG A 62 3.30 -1.52 2.44
CA ARG A 62 3.47 -1.63 0.99
C ARG A 62 4.85 -1.14 0.56
N ILE A 63 5.24 0.07 0.99
CA ILE A 63 6.49 0.69 0.54
C ILE A 63 7.71 -0.04 1.13
N LEU A 64 7.67 -0.43 2.41
CA LEU A 64 8.77 -1.18 3.02
C LEU A 64 8.92 -2.57 2.38
N ALA A 65 7.83 -3.27 2.09
CA ALA A 65 7.89 -4.56 1.40
C ALA A 65 8.51 -4.46 -0.01
N SER A 66 8.50 -3.28 -0.63
CA SER A 66 9.12 -3.02 -1.92
C SER A 66 10.49 -2.34 -1.81
N ALA A 67 11.07 -2.24 -0.60
CA ALA A 67 12.41 -1.71 -0.42
C ALA A 67 13.46 -2.59 -1.10
N SER A 68 14.48 -1.96 -1.66
CA SER A 68 15.58 -2.65 -2.35
C SER A 68 16.91 -2.06 -1.94
N ALA A 69 17.89 -2.93 -1.65
CA ALA A 69 19.28 -2.52 -1.58
C ALA A 69 19.80 -2.42 -3.01
N SER A 70 19.79 -1.23 -3.59
CA SER A 70 20.47 -1.07 -4.86
C SER A 70 21.97 -1.33 -4.67
N ARG A 71 22.49 -2.39 -5.28
CA ARG A 71 23.93 -2.69 -5.39
C ARG A 71 24.50 -2.21 -6.73
N GLN A 72 23.91 -1.21 -7.38
CA GLN A 72 24.60 -0.57 -8.50
C GLN A 72 25.96 -0.09 -7.98
N ARG A 73 27.04 -0.47 -8.67
CA ARG A 73 28.45 -0.35 -8.23
C ARG A 73 28.87 1.06 -7.82
N ASN A 74 28.07 2.08 -8.18
CA ASN A 74 28.27 3.49 -7.87
C ASN A 74 27.06 4.17 -7.15
N ALA A 75 26.00 3.44 -6.85
CA ALA A 75 24.84 3.96 -6.10
C ALA A 75 24.96 3.49 -4.66
N LYS A 76 25.10 4.43 -3.72
CA LYS A 76 25.09 4.11 -2.28
C LYS A 76 23.82 3.33 -1.95
N ALA A 77 23.97 2.15 -1.34
CA ALA A 77 22.86 1.38 -0.81
C ALA A 77 22.06 2.28 0.12
N THR A 78 20.87 2.68 -0.33
CA THR A 78 20.22 3.91 0.16
C THR A 78 19.33 3.65 1.36
N PHE A 79 19.27 2.40 1.85
CA PHE A 79 18.56 2.05 3.05
C PHE A 79 19.36 2.50 4.28
N SER A 80 18.94 3.61 4.85
CA SER A 80 19.52 4.20 6.06
C SER A 80 18.41 4.79 6.90
N GLY A 81 18.41 4.51 8.19
CA GLY A 81 17.44 5.10 9.10
C GLY A 81 17.85 5.01 10.55
N ASP A 82 17.23 5.89 11.33
CA ASP A 82 17.27 5.96 12.78
C ASP A 82 15.87 5.64 13.34
N ASP A 83 15.63 5.93 14.62
CA ASP A 83 14.36 5.65 15.26
C ASP A 83 13.18 6.49 14.73
N ARG A 84 13.41 7.61 14.04
CA ARG A 84 12.38 8.57 13.60
C ARG A 84 12.41 8.87 12.10
N ARG A 85 13.46 8.47 11.40
CA ARG A 85 13.70 8.77 9.99
C ARG A 85 14.19 7.53 9.28
N LEU A 86 13.62 7.27 8.12
CA LEU A 86 14.05 6.16 7.28
C LEU A 86 14.05 6.59 5.82
N SER A 87 15.20 6.46 5.19
CA SER A 87 15.43 6.68 3.77
C SER A 87 15.76 5.36 3.10
N PHE A 88 15.20 5.10 1.93
CA PHE A 88 15.51 3.91 1.14
C PHE A 88 15.05 4.05 -0.31
N THR A 89 15.53 3.13 -1.14
CA THR A 89 15.07 2.98 -2.52
C THR A 89 14.03 1.89 -2.60
N THR A 90 12.99 2.12 -3.41
CA THR A 90 11.99 1.10 -3.76
C THR A 90 11.94 0.87 -5.26
N LEU A 91 11.65 -0.37 -5.67
CA LEU A 91 11.43 -0.76 -7.07
C LEU A 91 9.94 -0.79 -7.45
N ASN A 92 9.10 -0.14 -6.65
CA ASN A 92 7.65 -0.22 -6.84
C ASN A 92 7.22 0.57 -8.08
N ARG A 93 6.89 -0.15 -9.17
CA ARG A 93 6.33 0.40 -10.41
C ARG A 93 5.00 1.14 -10.22
N GLN A 94 4.30 0.90 -9.12
CA GLN A 94 3.01 1.56 -8.86
C GLN A 94 3.16 2.93 -8.18
N GLY A 95 4.40 3.37 -7.90
CA GLY A 95 4.66 4.67 -7.28
C GLY A 95 3.81 4.94 -6.03
N VAL A 96 3.67 6.22 -5.70
CA VAL A 96 2.57 6.72 -4.85
C VAL A 96 1.35 7.10 -5.72
N GLU A 97 1.57 7.33 -7.02
CA GLU A 97 0.56 7.73 -8.00
C GLU A 97 0.43 6.68 -9.12
N PRO A 98 -0.79 6.27 -9.50
CA PRO A 98 -1.01 5.17 -10.44
C PRO A 98 -0.67 5.50 -11.91
N ASP A 99 -0.62 6.78 -12.29
CA ASP A 99 -0.56 7.20 -13.71
C ASP A 99 0.86 7.26 -14.29
N HIS A 100 1.91 7.28 -13.46
CA HIS A 100 3.30 7.39 -13.92
C HIS A 100 4.15 6.26 -13.35
N PRO A 101 4.29 5.12 -14.06
CA PRO A 101 5.09 4.00 -13.60
C PRO A 101 6.57 4.37 -13.65
N CYS A 102 7.11 4.84 -12.52
CA CYS A 102 8.54 4.98 -12.35
C CYS A 102 9.11 3.66 -11.81
N PRO A 103 10.15 3.08 -12.44
CA PRO A 103 10.69 1.80 -11.99
C PRO A 103 11.40 1.88 -10.64
N ILE A 104 11.87 3.08 -10.25
CA ILE A 104 12.65 3.30 -9.03
C ILE A 104 12.15 4.58 -8.36
N ALA A 105 11.98 4.55 -7.04
CA ALA A 105 11.70 5.75 -6.27
C ALA A 105 12.58 5.80 -5.02
N TYR A 106 13.05 7.01 -4.67
CA TYR A 106 13.64 7.29 -3.37
C TYR A 106 12.53 7.68 -2.41
N VAL A 107 12.43 6.98 -1.29
CA VAL A 107 11.43 7.23 -0.27
C VAL A 107 12.10 7.67 1.02
N ARG A 108 11.55 8.72 1.62
CA ARG A 108 11.88 9.20 2.95
C ARG A 108 10.64 9.19 3.82
N ILE A 109 10.74 8.53 4.96
CA ILE A 109 9.77 8.58 6.04
C ILE A 109 10.39 9.45 7.12
N GLU A 110 9.68 10.48 7.55
CA GLU A 110 10.13 11.39 8.59
C GLU A 110 8.94 11.78 9.47
N HIS A 111 9.18 11.90 10.77
CA HIS A 111 8.19 12.41 11.70
C HIS A 111 8.62 13.77 12.24
N ASP A 112 7.74 14.75 12.07
CA ASP A 112 7.83 16.07 12.69
C ASP A 112 6.84 16.16 13.86
N SER A 113 7.24 16.77 14.97
CA SER A 113 6.35 16.99 16.12
C SER A 113 5.17 17.91 15.78
N GLU A 114 5.36 18.88 14.89
CA GLU A 114 4.33 19.87 14.54
C GLU A 114 3.40 19.32 13.44
N ASP A 115 4.01 18.89 12.32
CA ASP A 115 3.29 18.46 11.13
C ASP A 115 2.85 16.98 11.14
N GLY A 116 3.35 16.18 12.08
CA GLY A 116 3.12 14.74 12.16
C GLY A 116 4.00 13.94 11.21
N LEU A 117 3.52 12.76 10.79
CA LEU A 117 4.28 11.87 9.92
C LEU A 117 4.20 12.30 8.45
N ALA A 118 5.34 12.39 7.79
CA ALA A 118 5.44 12.59 6.35
C ALA A 118 6.09 11.39 5.66
N VAL A 119 5.53 11.00 4.52
CA VAL A 119 6.14 10.05 3.59
C VAL A 119 6.37 10.79 2.29
N VAL A 120 7.64 11.04 1.96
CA VAL A 120 8.06 11.72 0.75
C VAL A 120 8.60 10.69 -0.23
N SER A 121 8.04 10.66 -1.44
CA SER A 121 8.47 9.77 -2.52
C SER A 121 8.93 10.60 -3.70
N HIS A 122 10.15 10.36 -4.16
CA HIS A 122 10.68 10.97 -5.36
C HIS A 122 10.92 9.91 -6.44
N PRO A 123 10.12 9.90 -7.52
CA PRO A 123 10.37 9.00 -8.64
C PRO A 123 11.69 9.39 -9.31
N THR A 124 12.55 8.42 -9.59
CA THR A 124 13.80 8.66 -10.32
C THR A 124 14.06 7.56 -11.33
N TYR A 125 14.58 7.92 -12.50
CA TYR A 125 15.05 6.96 -13.48
C TYR A 125 16.49 6.51 -13.22
N PHE A 126 17.28 7.34 -12.52
CA PHE A 126 18.68 7.09 -12.23
C PHE A 126 19.01 7.31 -10.75
N LEU A 127 19.67 6.32 -10.14
CA LEU A 127 20.09 6.38 -8.73
C LEU A 127 21.23 7.36 -8.47
N THR A 128 21.83 7.92 -9.52
CA THR A 128 22.93 8.89 -9.47
C THR A 128 22.48 10.34 -9.41
N ASP A 129 21.19 10.60 -9.66
CA ASP A 129 20.68 11.96 -9.63
C ASP A 129 20.73 12.49 -8.19
N LYS A 130 21.36 13.66 -8.00
CA LYS A 130 21.27 14.42 -6.75
C LYS A 130 19.86 14.97 -6.63
N VAL A 131 18.95 14.08 -6.29
CA VAL A 131 17.55 14.40 -6.09
C VAL A 131 17.43 15.20 -4.80
N ASP A 132 16.84 16.39 -4.91
CA ASP A 132 16.40 17.13 -3.74
C ASP A 132 15.20 16.41 -3.13
N PRO A 133 15.34 15.82 -1.92
CA PRO A 133 14.26 15.11 -1.26
C PRO A 133 13.05 16.02 -0.96
N ALA A 134 13.23 17.36 -0.92
CA ALA A 134 12.13 18.29 -0.70
C ALA A 134 11.19 18.44 -1.91
N LYS A 135 11.60 18.00 -3.11
CA LYS A 135 10.82 18.12 -4.35
C LYS A 135 9.99 16.88 -4.70
N GLY A 136 9.99 15.86 -3.83
CA GLY A 136 9.17 14.65 -4.01
C GLY A 136 7.69 14.87 -3.68
N GLN A 137 6.86 13.91 -4.07
CA GLN A 137 5.46 13.86 -3.64
C GLN A 137 5.40 13.58 -2.14
N ARG A 138 4.70 14.42 -1.38
CA ARG A 138 4.59 14.34 0.08
C ARG A 138 3.19 13.88 0.49
N LEU A 139 3.11 12.75 1.18
CA LEU A 139 1.93 12.31 1.89
C LEU A 139 2.06 12.71 3.36
N GLN A 140 1.15 13.56 3.84
CA GLN A 140 1.13 14.02 5.22
C GLN A 140 0.07 13.27 6.03
N PHE A 141 0.43 12.92 7.26
CA PHE A 141 -0.42 12.25 8.24
C PHE A 141 -0.37 13.01 9.58
N PRO A 142 -1.15 14.11 9.71
CA PRO A 142 -1.08 15.03 10.84
C PRO A 142 -1.56 14.44 12.17
N LEU A 143 -2.36 13.38 12.16
CA LEU A 143 -2.82 12.75 13.40
C LEU A 143 -1.78 11.79 13.99
N ILE A 144 -0.69 11.48 13.27
CA ILE A 144 0.40 10.64 13.80
C ILE A 144 1.39 11.51 14.57
N ARG A 145 1.43 11.36 15.90
CA ARG A 145 2.25 12.16 16.83
C ARG A 145 3.52 11.47 17.31
N SER A 146 3.68 10.19 16.99
CA SER A 146 4.90 9.45 17.28
C SER A 146 5.17 8.44 16.20
N LEU A 147 6.43 8.37 15.78
CA LEU A 147 7.01 7.29 14.98
C LEU A 147 8.20 6.74 15.74
N LYS A 148 8.29 5.41 15.82
CA LYS A 148 9.47 4.71 16.31
C LYS A 148 9.77 3.52 15.41
N LEU A 149 10.99 3.47 14.92
CA LEU A 149 11.50 2.45 14.02
C LEU A 149 12.55 1.59 14.73
N GLN A 150 12.52 0.30 14.44
CA GLN A 150 13.56 -0.64 14.86
C GLN A 150 13.85 -1.61 13.72
N TYR A 151 15.09 -2.07 13.66
CA TYR A 151 15.61 -2.89 12.58
C TYR A 151 16.11 -4.21 13.14
N TRP A 152 15.70 -5.32 12.53
CA TRP A 152 16.17 -6.64 12.92
C TRP A 152 17.51 -6.96 12.27
N ASP A 153 18.52 -7.12 13.11
CA ASP A 153 19.84 -7.66 12.77
C ASP A 153 19.93 -9.16 13.08
N THR A 154 21.06 -9.79 12.79
CA THR A 154 21.35 -11.19 13.18
C THR A 154 21.19 -11.44 14.67
N ASN A 155 21.50 -10.44 15.51
CA ASN A 155 21.53 -10.56 16.96
C ASN A 155 20.33 -9.91 17.69
N GLY A 156 19.38 -9.31 16.97
CA GLY A 156 18.19 -8.70 17.56
C GLY A 156 17.81 -7.34 17.00
N TRP A 157 16.91 -6.65 17.72
CA TRP A 157 16.40 -5.33 17.34
C TRP A 157 17.40 -4.22 17.69
N ILE A 158 17.75 -3.42 16.70
CA ILE A 158 18.57 -2.20 16.85
C ILE A 158 17.80 -0.97 16.38
N ARG A 159 18.25 0.23 16.77
CA ARG A 159 17.56 1.49 16.47
C ARG A 159 18.04 2.18 15.20
N ASP A 160 19.25 1.86 14.77
CA ASP A 160 19.88 2.49 13.63
C ASP A 160 20.29 1.42 12.61
N TRP A 161 20.12 1.72 11.33
CA TRP A 161 20.57 0.85 10.25
C TRP A 161 21.21 1.65 9.14
N GLU A 162 22.37 1.19 8.69
CA GLU A 162 23.02 1.70 7.48
C GLU A 162 23.42 0.53 6.58
N ALA A 163 22.67 0.33 5.49
CA ALA A 163 22.95 -0.76 4.55
C ALA A 163 24.31 -0.60 3.85
N THR A 164 24.82 0.62 3.72
CA THR A 164 26.17 0.86 3.18
C THR A 164 27.27 0.28 4.08
N LYS A 165 27.08 0.27 5.41
CA LYS A 165 28.03 -0.31 6.37
C LYS A 165 27.85 -1.83 6.51
N LYS A 166 26.61 -2.30 6.51
CA LYS A 166 26.28 -3.72 6.72
C LYS A 166 26.29 -4.58 5.45
N GLY A 167 26.19 -3.96 4.27
CA GLY A 167 26.14 -4.66 2.98
C GLY A 167 24.78 -5.31 2.65
N SER A 168 23.78 -5.16 3.52
CA SER A 168 22.46 -5.80 3.39
C SER A 168 21.32 -4.94 3.98
N LEU A 169 20.09 -5.26 3.58
CA LEU A 169 18.87 -4.77 4.22
C LEU A 169 18.67 -5.49 5.57
N PRO A 170 17.97 -4.86 6.53
CA PRO A 170 17.52 -5.57 7.71
C PRO A 170 16.54 -6.68 7.32
N ALA A 171 16.45 -7.77 8.09
CA ALA A 171 15.49 -8.82 7.75
C ALA A 171 14.03 -8.35 7.97
N ARG A 172 13.83 -7.49 8.98
CA ARG A 172 12.54 -6.94 9.36
C ARG A 172 12.68 -5.50 9.87
N VAL A 173 11.63 -4.72 9.67
CA VAL A 173 11.47 -3.39 10.27
C VAL A 173 10.24 -3.42 11.16
N ARG A 174 10.40 -3.04 12.42
CA ARG A 174 9.29 -2.81 13.35
C ARG A 174 8.94 -1.34 13.33
N VAL A 175 7.65 -1.07 13.15
CA VAL A 175 7.10 0.28 13.11
C VAL A 175 6.10 0.42 14.25
N GLU A 176 6.36 1.36 15.15
CA GLU A 176 5.47 1.76 16.23
C GLU A 176 4.98 3.18 15.94
N LEU A 177 3.66 3.37 15.89
CA LEU A 177 3.01 4.65 15.64
C LEU A 177 2.08 4.99 16.82
N LYS A 178 1.92 6.27 17.11
CA LYS A 178 0.82 6.76 17.95
C LYS A 178 0.01 7.78 17.18
N ALA A 179 -1.28 7.52 17.04
CA ALA A 179 -2.24 8.45 16.46
C ALA A 179 -3.02 9.14 17.57
N GLU A 180 -3.21 10.45 17.46
CA GLU A 180 -3.96 11.26 18.41
C GLU A 180 -4.85 12.24 17.65
N GLY A 181 -6.14 12.25 17.99
CA GLY A 181 -7.14 13.10 17.38
C GLY A 181 -8.01 13.77 18.45
N GLU A 182 -8.75 14.79 18.04
CA GLU A 182 -9.60 15.56 18.95
C GLU A 182 -10.63 14.65 19.65
N GLY A 183 -10.60 14.64 20.99
CA GLY A 183 -11.55 13.88 21.81
C GLY A 183 -11.28 12.37 21.91
N SER A 184 -10.21 11.86 21.31
CA SER A 184 -9.75 10.47 21.47
C SER A 184 -8.38 10.46 22.14
N GLY A 185 -8.18 9.60 23.14
CA GLY A 185 -6.85 9.36 23.69
C GLY A 185 -5.88 8.80 22.64
N PRO A 186 -4.57 8.78 22.93
CA PRO A 186 -3.57 8.29 21.99
C PRO A 186 -3.77 6.80 21.71
N ILE A 187 -3.84 6.44 20.43
CA ILE A 187 -4.01 5.06 19.95
C ILE A 187 -2.69 4.58 19.36
N ALA A 188 -2.16 3.49 19.91
CA ALA A 188 -0.90 2.91 19.45
C ALA A 188 -1.13 1.84 18.37
N PHE A 189 -0.29 1.87 17.34
CA PHE A 189 -0.21 0.84 16.30
C PHE A 189 1.21 0.29 16.27
N ALA A 190 1.34 -1.04 16.25
CA ALA A 190 2.64 -1.69 16.11
C ALA A 190 2.55 -2.80 15.07
N PHE A 191 3.50 -2.83 14.14
CA PHE A 191 3.58 -3.88 13.14
C PHE A 191 5.00 -4.11 12.65
N ASP A 192 5.28 -5.35 12.28
CA ASP A 192 6.55 -5.78 11.70
C ASP A 192 6.38 -5.98 10.19
N VAL A 193 7.38 -5.55 9.41
CA VAL A 193 7.43 -5.74 7.96
C VAL A 193 8.69 -6.51 7.61
N ALA A 194 8.53 -7.66 6.97
CA ALA A 194 9.65 -8.40 6.40
C ALA A 194 10.13 -7.70 5.13
N LEU A 195 11.43 -7.50 5.01
CA LEU A 195 12.04 -6.94 3.80
C LEU A 195 12.43 -8.10 2.86
N PRO A 196 12.38 -7.88 1.53
CA PRO A 196 12.81 -8.90 0.60
C PRO A 196 14.28 -9.19 0.82
N ILE A 197 14.58 -10.44 1.19
CA ILE A 197 15.96 -10.93 1.28
C ILE A 197 16.48 -10.89 -0.15
N GLN A 198 17.44 -10.00 -0.42
CA GLN A 198 18.21 -10.09 -1.64
C GLN A 198 19.06 -11.35 -1.50
N SER A 199 18.58 -12.45 -2.08
CA SER A 199 19.44 -13.57 -2.39
C SER A 199 20.59 -13.02 -3.21
N ASP A 200 21.81 -13.23 -2.73
CA ASP A 200 23.02 -13.07 -3.53
C ASP A 200 22.92 -14.05 -4.70
N LEU A 201 22.12 -13.72 -5.71
CA LEU A 201 22.25 -14.37 -7.00
C LEU A 201 23.66 -14.02 -7.46
N PRO A 202 24.54 -15.01 -7.61
CA PRO A 202 25.84 -14.76 -8.19
C PRO A 202 25.60 -14.08 -9.54
N ILE A 203 26.28 -12.96 -9.79
CA ILE A 203 26.48 -12.50 -11.16
C ILE A 203 27.46 -13.50 -11.81
N THR A 204 27.03 -14.76 -11.93
CA THR A 204 27.76 -15.83 -12.60
C THR A 204 27.05 -16.03 -13.92
N GLY A 205 27.73 -15.69 -14.99
CA GLY A 205 27.18 -15.76 -16.34
C GLY A 205 27.01 -14.38 -16.96
N GLY A 206 28.07 -13.58 -16.98
CA GLY A 206 28.34 -12.85 -18.20
C GLY A 206 28.34 -13.89 -19.31
N VAL A 207 27.25 -13.98 -20.07
CA VAL A 207 27.27 -14.65 -21.36
C VAL A 207 28.42 -13.98 -22.09
N PRO A 208 29.48 -14.69 -22.47
CA PRO A 208 30.48 -14.10 -23.34
C PRO A 208 29.72 -13.78 -24.61
N PHE A 209 29.38 -12.50 -24.79
CA PHE A 209 29.15 -11.98 -26.13
C PHE A 209 30.47 -12.26 -26.84
N GLY A 210 30.47 -13.34 -27.63
CA GLY A 210 31.62 -13.77 -28.38
C GLY A 210 32.15 -12.56 -29.12
N GLN A 211 33.33 -12.10 -28.73
CA GLN A 211 34.23 -11.34 -29.59
C GLN A 211 34.71 -12.29 -30.69
N GLY A 212 33.78 -12.74 -31.53
CA GLY A 212 34.10 -13.23 -32.85
C GLY A 212 34.33 -12.01 -33.73
N PRO A 213 35.41 -11.95 -34.52
CA PRO A 213 35.58 -10.90 -35.52
C PRO A 213 34.36 -10.90 -36.45
N LEU A 214 33.81 -9.72 -36.72
CA LEU A 214 32.79 -9.55 -37.75
C LEU A 214 33.32 -10.11 -39.08
N PRO A 215 32.58 -10.99 -39.78
CA PRO A 215 32.99 -11.46 -41.09
C PRO A 215 32.92 -10.27 -42.05
N GLY A 216 34.07 -9.95 -42.64
CA GLY A 216 34.18 -8.95 -43.70
C GLY A 216 33.38 -9.36 -44.94
N PRO A 217 32.91 -8.40 -45.73
CA PRO A 217 32.16 -8.68 -46.94
C PRO A 217 33.12 -9.17 -48.04
N GLY A 218 33.00 -10.46 -48.40
CA GLY A 218 33.53 -10.99 -49.66
C GLY A 218 34.51 -12.15 -49.51
N GLN A 219 33.99 -13.36 -49.32
CA GLN A 219 34.67 -14.57 -49.79
C GLN A 219 33.66 -15.58 -50.37
N PRO A 220 33.90 -16.13 -51.59
CA PRO A 220 33.08 -17.17 -52.19
C PRO A 220 33.27 -18.53 -51.50
N GLY A 221 32.20 -19.31 -51.46
CA GLY A 221 32.02 -20.47 -50.59
C GLY A 221 32.95 -21.67 -50.81
N VAL A 222 33.12 -22.40 -49.72
CA VAL A 222 33.63 -23.78 -49.68
C VAL A 222 32.46 -24.69 -49.30
N PRO A 223 32.08 -25.69 -50.13
CA PRO A 223 31.06 -26.66 -49.78
C PRO A 223 31.70 -27.85 -49.05
N GLY A 224 31.33 -28.08 -47.79
CA GLY A 224 31.77 -29.28 -47.08
C GLY A 224 31.36 -29.37 -45.61
N GLN A 225 30.35 -30.20 -45.36
CA GLN A 225 30.13 -31.01 -44.16
C GLN A 225 30.07 -30.33 -42.78
N GLY A 226 28.86 -30.31 -42.22
CA GLY A 226 28.60 -30.16 -40.79
C GLY A 226 27.13 -30.33 -40.50
N GLY A 227 26.67 -31.58 -40.36
CA GLY A 227 25.27 -31.91 -40.13
C GLY A 227 24.71 -31.28 -38.86
N LEU A 228 23.58 -30.61 -39.00
CA LEU A 228 22.75 -30.17 -37.88
C LEU A 228 22.11 -31.41 -37.22
N PRO A 229 22.16 -31.55 -35.88
CA PRO A 229 21.37 -32.56 -35.20
C PRO A 229 19.88 -32.26 -35.39
N ALA A 230 19.12 -33.32 -35.68
CA ALA A 230 17.68 -33.26 -35.88
C ALA A 230 16.97 -32.65 -34.66
N PRO A 231 15.89 -31.86 -34.86
CA PRO A 231 15.07 -31.39 -33.76
C PRO A 231 14.44 -32.59 -33.03
N GLY A 232 14.62 -32.62 -31.71
CA GLY A 232 14.02 -33.62 -30.83
C GLY A 232 12.48 -33.57 -30.88
N PRO A 233 11.82 -34.66 -30.48
CA PRO A 233 10.36 -34.79 -30.55
C PRO A 233 9.65 -33.72 -29.71
N VAL A 234 8.65 -33.10 -30.32
CA VAL A 234 7.76 -32.13 -29.69
C VAL A 234 7.00 -32.81 -28.54
N PRO A 235 6.96 -32.23 -27.32
CA PRO A 235 6.17 -32.79 -26.23
C PRO A 235 4.67 -32.81 -26.59
N ALA A 236 4.00 -33.90 -26.24
CA ALA A 236 2.57 -34.07 -26.46
C ALA A 236 1.75 -32.95 -25.77
N PRO A 237 0.62 -32.54 -26.35
CA PRO A 237 -0.27 -31.54 -25.75
C PRO A 237 -0.81 -32.04 -24.39
N TYR A 238 -0.83 -31.14 -23.41
CA TYR A 238 -1.41 -31.38 -22.09
C TYR A 238 -2.88 -31.80 -22.22
N PRO A 239 -3.34 -32.82 -21.45
CA PRO A 239 -4.75 -33.17 -21.40
C PRO A 239 -5.57 -32.01 -20.81
N ALA A 240 -6.71 -31.76 -21.44
CA ALA A 240 -7.67 -30.76 -21.01
C ALA A 240 -8.16 -31.03 -19.56
N PRO A 241 -8.45 -29.98 -18.76
CA PRO A 241 -8.98 -30.14 -17.42
C PRO A 241 -10.37 -30.80 -17.49
N THR A 242 -10.49 -31.96 -16.84
CA THR A 242 -11.77 -32.62 -16.61
C THR A 242 -12.63 -31.76 -15.69
N GLY A 243 -13.90 -31.59 -16.08
CA GLY A 243 -14.86 -30.71 -15.43
C GLY A 243 -15.22 -31.13 -13.99
N PRO A 244 -15.99 -30.27 -13.28
CA PRO A 244 -16.30 -30.44 -11.87
C PRO A 244 -17.22 -31.65 -11.64
N ASN A 245 -16.83 -32.47 -10.67
CA ASN A 245 -17.56 -33.63 -10.17
C ASN A 245 -18.76 -33.16 -9.31
N PRO A 246 -20.03 -33.38 -9.72
CA PRO A 246 -21.19 -33.06 -8.91
C PRO A 246 -21.59 -34.31 -8.12
N GLY A 247 -21.20 -34.40 -6.85
CA GLY A 247 -21.61 -35.55 -6.06
C GLY A 247 -21.01 -35.61 -4.67
N ARG A 248 -21.51 -34.78 -3.74
CA ARG A 248 -21.49 -35.16 -2.33
C ARG A 248 -22.67 -34.52 -1.58
N SER A 249 -23.80 -35.23 -1.63
CA SER A 249 -24.86 -35.14 -0.64
C SER A 249 -24.63 -36.19 0.46
N GLY A 250 -25.04 -35.86 1.68
CA GLY A 250 -24.91 -36.67 2.89
C GLY A 250 -24.28 -35.81 3.99
N GLY A 251 -24.98 -35.37 5.03
CA GLY A 251 -26.04 -36.05 5.77
C GLY A 251 -25.49 -36.29 7.17
N GLY A 252 -25.97 -35.51 8.15
CA GLY A 252 -25.54 -35.50 9.55
C GLY A 252 -25.97 -34.20 10.20
#